data_AF-A0A954PQA0-F1
#
_entry.id   AF-A0A954PQA0-F1
#
_cell.length_a   1.000
_cell.length_b   1.000
_cell.length_c   1.000
_cell.angle_alpha   90.00
_cell.angle_beta   90.00
_cell.angle_gamma   90.00
#
_symmetry.space_group_name_H-M   'P 1'
#
loop_
_entity.id
_entity.type
_entity.pdbx_description
1 polymer ?
#
loop_
_entity_poly.entity_id
_entity_poly.type
_entity_poly.pdbx_seq_one_letter_code
_entity_poly.pdbx_strand_id
1 'polypeptide(L)'
;LDGQGNVDFADTSITQNTRVSYPIYHIDNIQQPSIGKNPKNIFFLTADAFGVLPPISKLTPGQAAYHFISGYTAKVAGTEAGINEPLPSFSACFGAPFMPLHPTEYAEMLSAKMKETGVNVWLINTGWTGGPYGIGTRMKLKYTRAMISAAIDGSLEAANNGKYHMHSVFKVQQP
;
A
#
# COMPACT_ATOMS: atom_id res chain seq x y z
N LEU A 1 -13.42 25.45 11.97
CA LEU A 1 -14.86 25.21 12.17
C LEU A 1 -15.59 26.25 11.34
N ASP A 2 -16.70 25.89 10.70
CA ASP A 2 -17.58 26.90 10.11
C ASP A 2 -18.23 27.78 11.19
N GLY A 3 -19.01 28.77 10.78
CA GLY A 3 -19.73 29.67 11.70
C GLY A 3 -20.76 28.97 12.59
N GLN A 4 -21.06 27.69 12.37
CA GLN A 4 -21.99 26.87 13.15
C GLN A 4 -21.26 25.86 14.05
N GLY A 5 -19.93 25.84 14.05
CA GLY A 5 -19.13 24.91 14.85
C GLY A 5 -18.91 23.54 14.21
N ASN A 6 -19.26 23.34 12.94
CA ASN A 6 -18.95 22.09 12.23
C ASN A 6 -17.50 22.10 11.75
N VAL A 7 -16.89 20.91 11.72
CA VAL A 7 -15.57 20.74 11.13
C VAL A 7 -15.70 20.74 9.61
N ASP A 8 -14.96 21.63 8.96
CA ASP A 8 -14.74 21.58 7.52
C ASP A 8 -13.54 20.67 7.23
N PHE A 9 -13.79 19.45 6.77
CA PHE A 9 -12.74 18.49 6.42
C PHE A 9 -12.04 18.81 5.09
N ALA A 10 -12.55 19.76 4.30
CA ALA A 10 -11.93 20.21 3.07
C ALA A 10 -10.98 21.41 3.28
N ASP A 11 -11.03 22.06 4.45
CA ASP A 11 -10.13 23.17 4.77
C ASP A 11 -8.70 22.67 5.02
N THR A 12 -7.81 22.98 4.08
CA THR A 12 -6.37 22.70 4.15
C THR A 12 -5.53 23.96 4.31
N SER A 13 -6.11 25.08 4.73
CA SER A 13 -5.42 26.38 4.85
C SER A 13 -4.22 26.35 5.81
N ILE A 14 -4.29 25.52 6.86
CA ILE A 14 -3.19 25.27 7.80
C ILE A 14 -2.27 24.16 7.29
N THR A 15 -2.84 23.01 6.91
CA THR A 15 -2.12 21.84 6.42
C THR A 15 -3.05 20.88 5.69
N GLN A 16 -2.52 20.16 4.69
CA GLN A 16 -3.23 19.04 4.05
C GLN A 16 -3.16 17.73 4.89
N ASN A 17 -2.32 17.66 5.92
CA ASN A 17 -2.17 16.50 6.81
C ASN A 17 -3.01 16.66 8.08
N THR A 18 -4.32 16.91 7.93
CA THR A 18 -5.26 16.94 9.05
C THR A 18 -5.34 15.57 9.73
N ARG A 19 -5.49 15.54 11.06
CA ARG A 19 -5.44 14.32 11.87
C ARG A 19 -6.54 14.32 12.93
N VAL A 20 -6.98 13.12 13.28
CA VAL A 20 -7.81 12.85 14.46
C VAL A 20 -7.25 11.61 15.16
N SER A 21 -7.17 11.64 16.48
CA SER A 21 -6.85 10.47 17.31
C SER A 21 -8.08 10.10 18.14
N TYR A 22 -8.33 8.81 18.27
CA TYR A 22 -9.45 8.27 19.04
C TYR A 22 -9.10 6.88 19.56
N PRO A 23 -9.69 6.44 20.69
CA PRO A 23 -9.53 5.07 21.17
C PRO A 23 -10.08 4.05 20.17
N ILE A 24 -9.44 2.87 20.09
CA ILE A 24 -9.82 1.83 19.11
C ILE A 24 -11.30 1.39 19.23
N TYR A 25 -11.89 1.48 20.42
CA TYR A 25 -13.29 1.14 20.70
C TYR A 25 -14.32 2.12 20.11
N HIS A 26 -13.89 3.18 19.41
CA HIS A 26 -14.79 4.01 18.58
C HIS A 26 -15.15 3.35 17.24
N ILE A 27 -14.53 2.22 16.89
CA ILE A 27 -14.86 1.42 15.71
C ILE A 27 -15.61 0.16 16.15
N ASP A 28 -16.80 -0.08 15.58
CA ASP A 28 -17.65 -1.21 15.99
C ASP A 28 -17.04 -2.57 15.64
N ASN A 29 -16.52 -2.71 14.41
CA ASN A 29 -15.98 -3.96 13.90
C ASN A 29 -14.49 -4.11 14.22
N ILE A 30 -14.18 -4.35 15.51
CA ILE A 30 -12.81 -4.54 16.00
C ILE A 30 -12.61 -5.91 16.62
N GLN A 31 -11.37 -6.40 16.55
CA GLN A 31 -10.94 -7.55 17.33
C GLN A 31 -10.49 -7.08 18.72
N GLN A 32 -11.05 -7.68 19.77
CA GLN A 32 -10.53 -7.54 21.14
C GLN A 32 -9.87 -8.88 21.52
N PRO A 33 -8.62 -8.93 22.05
CA PRO A 33 -7.75 -7.84 22.52
C PRO A 33 -6.75 -7.29 21.46
N SER A 34 -7.19 -7.02 20.23
CA SER A 34 -6.34 -6.57 19.11
C SER A 34 -5.24 -7.56 18.68
N ILE A 35 -5.49 -8.86 18.87
CA ILE A 35 -4.59 -9.94 18.44
C ILE A 35 -5.26 -10.74 17.33
N GLY A 36 -4.57 -10.89 16.20
CA GLY A 36 -5.00 -11.69 15.06
C GLY A 36 -4.31 -13.05 14.97
N LYS A 37 -4.79 -13.89 14.04
CA LYS A 37 -4.08 -15.11 13.63
C LYS A 37 -2.94 -14.76 12.66
N ASN A 38 -2.11 -15.75 12.33
CA ASN A 38 -1.10 -15.59 11.27
C ASN A 38 -1.75 -15.10 9.96
N PRO A 39 -1.20 -14.05 9.33
CA PRO A 39 -1.77 -13.49 8.11
C PRO A 39 -1.66 -14.51 6.97
N LYS A 40 -2.70 -14.55 6.12
CA LYS A 40 -2.70 -15.29 4.85
C LYS A 40 -2.30 -14.40 3.66
N ASN A 41 -2.40 -13.09 3.83
CA ASN A 41 -2.07 -12.08 2.83
C ASN A 41 -1.35 -10.90 3.50
N ILE A 42 -0.30 -10.39 2.85
CA ILE A 42 0.39 -9.14 3.19
C ILE A 42 0.29 -8.22 1.97
N PHE A 43 -0.04 -6.96 2.20
CA PHE A 43 -0.24 -5.96 1.14
C PHE A 43 0.78 -4.84 1.27
N PHE A 44 1.61 -4.67 0.25
CA PHE A 44 2.45 -3.49 0.07
C PHE A 44 1.66 -2.45 -0.72
N LEU A 45 1.43 -1.30 -0.09
CA LEU A 45 0.74 -0.18 -0.71
C LEU A 45 1.79 0.79 -1.26
N THR A 46 1.74 1.03 -2.56
CA THR A 46 2.60 2.00 -3.24
C THR A 46 1.73 3.07 -3.89
N ALA A 47 2.08 4.34 -3.70
CA ALA A 47 1.44 5.44 -4.41
C ALA A 47 2.29 5.79 -5.63
N ASP A 48 2.23 4.99 -6.69
CA ASP A 48 3.01 5.22 -7.90
C ASP A 48 2.54 6.47 -8.65
N ALA A 49 3.34 7.54 -8.63
CA ALA A 49 3.06 8.79 -9.32
C ALA A 49 3.37 8.74 -10.83
N PHE A 50 4.10 7.73 -11.32
CA PHE A 50 4.38 7.55 -12.74
C PHE A 50 3.29 6.75 -13.46
N GLY A 51 2.48 6.01 -12.72
CA GLY A 51 1.38 5.21 -13.25
C GLY A 51 1.82 4.05 -14.14
N VAL A 52 2.97 3.47 -13.82
CA VAL A 52 3.61 2.36 -14.54
C VAL A 52 3.41 1.01 -13.84
N LEU A 53 3.18 1.04 -12.51
CA LEU A 53 2.95 -0.16 -11.74
C LEU A 53 1.54 -0.71 -11.97
N PRO A 54 1.39 -2.03 -12.02
CA PRO A 54 0.11 -2.67 -12.21
C PRO A 54 -0.82 -2.39 -11.02
N PRO A 55 -2.15 -2.43 -11.21
CA PRO A 55 -3.10 -2.20 -10.11
C PRO A 55 -2.88 -3.12 -8.91
N ILE A 56 -2.65 -4.41 -9.18
CA ILE A 56 -2.29 -5.42 -8.20
C ILE A 56 -1.31 -6.40 -8.82
N SER A 57 -0.32 -6.86 -8.06
CA SER A 57 0.60 -7.90 -8.48
C SER A 57 0.86 -8.89 -7.35
N LYS A 58 0.91 -10.18 -7.67
CA LYS A 58 1.35 -11.22 -6.74
C LYS A 58 2.88 -11.31 -6.79
N LEU A 59 3.52 -11.31 -5.62
CA LEU A 59 4.97 -11.30 -5.51
C LEU A 59 5.49 -12.68 -5.12
N THR A 60 6.58 -13.10 -5.77
CA THR A 60 7.41 -14.20 -5.26
C THR A 60 8.19 -13.74 -4.01
N PRO A 61 8.74 -14.65 -3.19
CA PRO A 61 9.56 -14.26 -2.03
C PRO A 61 10.71 -13.31 -2.37
N GLY A 62 11.42 -13.52 -3.49
CA GLY A 62 12.50 -12.63 -3.94
C GLY A 62 11.99 -11.25 -4.34
N GLN A 63 10.84 -11.18 -5.01
CA GLN A 63 10.20 -9.90 -5.36
C GLN A 63 9.68 -9.17 -4.13
N ALA A 64 9.10 -9.89 -3.17
CA ALA A 64 8.66 -9.32 -1.91
C ALA A 64 9.83 -8.69 -1.16
N ALA A 65 10.96 -9.39 -1.03
CA ALA A 65 12.17 -8.83 -0.43
C ALA A 65 12.66 -7.58 -1.19
N TYR A 66 12.74 -7.65 -2.53
CA TYR A 66 13.16 -6.53 -3.36
C TYR A 66 12.26 -5.30 -3.18
N HIS A 67 10.95 -5.46 -3.28
CA HIS A 67 9.99 -4.36 -3.14
C HIS A 67 9.93 -3.83 -1.71
N PHE A 68 10.13 -4.68 -0.71
CA PHE A 68 10.15 -4.29 0.69
C PHE A 68 11.39 -3.46 1.04
N ILE A 69 12.58 -3.87 0.59
CA ILE A 69 13.82 -3.08 0.76
C ILE A 69 13.74 -1.78 -0.04
N SER A 70 13.24 -1.84 -1.27
CA SER A 70 13.09 -0.64 -2.11
C SER A 70 12.11 0.35 -1.50
N GLY A 71 10.96 -0.14 -1.02
CA GLY A 71 9.91 0.68 -0.43
C GLY A 71 9.47 1.84 -1.33
N TYR A 72 9.37 1.57 -2.64
CA TYR A 72 8.99 2.56 -3.63
C TYR A 72 7.55 3.04 -3.39
N THR A 73 7.37 4.35 -3.26
CA THR A 73 6.09 5.04 -3.14
C THR A 73 6.24 6.49 -3.62
N ALA A 74 5.22 7.32 -3.46
CA ALA A 74 5.35 8.77 -3.59
C ALA A 74 5.11 9.46 -2.26
N LYS A 75 5.88 10.51 -1.99
CA LYS A 75 5.53 11.51 -0.99
C LYS A 75 4.37 12.32 -1.57
N VAL A 76 3.21 12.20 -0.96
CA VAL A 76 2.00 12.92 -1.40
C VAL A 76 2.06 14.34 -0.84
N ALA A 77 1.46 15.30 -1.55
CA ALA A 77 1.38 16.67 -1.12
C ALA A 77 0.90 16.77 0.36
N GLY A 78 1.63 17.56 1.15
CA GLY A 78 1.28 17.84 2.54
C GLY A 78 1.73 16.85 3.61
N THR A 79 2.34 15.71 3.26
CA THR A 79 2.90 14.79 4.28
C THR A 79 4.26 15.24 4.82
N GLU A 80 4.98 16.08 4.08
CA GLU A 80 6.23 16.72 4.51
C GLU A 80 6.25 18.20 4.06
N ALA A 81 6.96 19.05 4.80
CA ALA A 81 7.06 20.47 4.49
C ALA A 81 7.69 20.71 3.11
N GLY A 82 7.05 21.53 2.27
CA GLY A 82 7.55 21.91 0.95
C GLY A 82 7.18 20.96 -0.20
N ILE A 83 6.43 19.89 0.05
CA ILE A 83 5.96 18.97 -1.01
C ILE A 83 4.55 19.36 -1.46
N ASN A 84 4.46 19.94 -2.66
CA ASN A 84 3.20 20.36 -3.29
C ASN A 84 2.74 19.41 -4.42
N GLU A 85 3.65 18.59 -4.96
CA GLU A 85 3.38 17.61 -6.01
C GLU A 85 3.91 16.24 -5.59
N PRO A 86 3.32 15.12 -6.07
CA PRO A 86 3.80 13.79 -5.73
C PRO A 86 5.25 13.57 -6.17
N LEU A 87 6.15 13.41 -5.20
CA LEU A 87 7.56 13.12 -5.46
C LEU A 87 7.85 11.63 -5.27
N PRO A 88 8.42 10.94 -6.26
CA PRO A 88 8.91 9.57 -6.10
C PRO A 88 9.84 9.45 -4.90
N SER A 89 9.63 8.41 -4.09
CA SER A 89 10.44 8.17 -2.90
C SER A 89 10.66 6.69 -2.67
N PHE A 90 11.85 6.35 -2.22
CA PHE A 90 12.22 5.02 -1.78
C PHE A 90 12.38 5.07 -0.27
N SER A 91 11.39 4.56 0.45
CA SER A 91 11.38 4.48 1.91
C SER A 91 11.49 3.03 2.31
N ALA A 92 12.72 2.57 2.55
CA ALA A 92 13.00 1.18 2.90
C ALA A 92 12.03 0.64 3.97
N CYS A 93 11.56 -0.60 3.77
CA CYS A 93 10.54 -1.25 4.59
C CYS A 93 9.20 -0.50 4.68
N PHE A 94 8.94 0.43 3.76
CA PHE A 94 7.81 1.38 3.78
C PHE A 94 7.78 2.28 5.02
N GLY A 95 8.89 2.41 5.74
CA GLY A 95 8.96 3.05 7.05
C GLY A 95 10.35 3.45 7.49
N ALA A 96 11.24 3.79 6.54
CA ALA A 96 12.66 4.03 6.81
C ALA A 96 12.97 4.92 8.02
N PRO A 97 12.24 6.03 8.29
CA PRO A 97 12.49 6.87 9.46
C PRO A 97 12.33 6.16 10.81
N PHE A 98 11.71 4.98 10.85
CA PHE A 98 11.39 4.24 12.07
C PHE A 98 12.18 2.93 12.21
N MET A 99 13.08 2.61 11.27
CA MET A 99 13.79 1.33 11.23
C MET A 99 15.16 1.45 11.93
N PRO A 100 15.37 0.83 13.12
CA PRO A 100 16.66 0.91 13.81
C PRO A 100 17.75 0.00 13.22
N LEU A 101 17.38 -1.08 12.53
CA LEU A 101 18.34 -1.99 11.90
C LEU A 101 18.47 -1.73 10.39
N HIS A 102 19.46 -2.37 9.78
CA HIS A 102 19.61 -2.34 8.33
C HIS A 102 18.40 -3.00 7.63
N PRO A 103 17.87 -2.47 6.51
CA PRO A 103 16.67 -3.01 5.84
C PRO A 103 16.74 -4.50 5.48
N THR A 104 17.94 -5.05 5.26
CA THR A 104 18.14 -6.46 4.95
C THR A 104 17.69 -7.38 6.08
N GLU A 105 17.89 -6.99 7.34
CA GLU A 105 17.45 -7.76 8.51
C GLU A 105 15.94 -7.97 8.47
N TYR A 106 15.19 -6.91 8.21
CA TYR A 106 13.72 -6.99 8.12
C TYR A 106 13.24 -7.76 6.88
N ALA A 107 13.96 -7.64 5.76
CA ALA A 107 13.63 -8.37 4.54
C ALA A 107 13.88 -9.88 4.67
N GLU A 108 14.93 -10.27 5.39
CA GLU A 108 15.21 -11.67 5.73
C GLU A 108 14.13 -12.23 6.67
N MET A 109 13.74 -11.47 7.70
CA MET A 109 12.63 -11.85 8.59
C MET A 109 11.31 -12.04 7.82
N LEU A 110 10.99 -11.13 6.90
CA LEU A 110 9.81 -11.26 6.03
C LEU A 110 9.91 -12.50 5.14
N SER A 111 11.05 -12.71 4.47
CA SER A 111 11.27 -13.83 3.56
C SER A 111 11.19 -15.18 4.28
N ALA A 112 11.73 -15.26 5.50
CA ALA A 112 11.63 -16.45 6.35
C ALA A 112 10.17 -16.75 6.72
N LYS A 113 9.43 -15.74 7.18
CA LYS A 113 7.99 -15.88 7.48
C LYS A 113 7.18 -16.31 6.26
N MET A 114 7.50 -15.81 5.07
CA MET A 114 6.83 -16.23 3.85
C MET A 114 7.04 -17.71 3.54
N LYS A 115 8.27 -18.20 3.67
CA LYS A 115 8.60 -19.61 3.43
C LYS A 115 7.96 -20.54 4.47
N GLU A 116 7.92 -20.13 5.73
CA GLU A 116 7.36 -20.92 6.83
C GLU A 116 5.83 -21.04 6.74
N THR A 117 5.15 -19.95 6.39
CA THR A 117 3.68 -19.87 6.49
C THR A 117 2.96 -20.02 5.16
N GLY A 118 3.65 -19.85 4.03
CA GLY A 118 3.03 -19.79 2.71
C GLY A 118 2.14 -18.55 2.51
N VAL A 119 2.36 -17.47 3.27
CA VAL A 119 1.61 -16.22 3.13
C VAL A 119 1.79 -15.63 1.72
N ASN A 120 0.70 -15.15 1.12
CA ASN A 120 0.78 -14.42 -0.14
C ASN A 120 1.19 -12.97 0.12
N VAL A 121 2.09 -12.43 -0.71
CA VAL A 121 2.44 -11.01 -0.70
C VAL A 121 1.97 -10.36 -1.99
N TRP A 122 1.30 -9.22 -1.85
CA TRP A 122 0.72 -8.46 -2.94
C TRP A 122 1.30 -7.05 -2.97
N LEU A 123 1.63 -6.56 -4.17
CA LEU A 123 1.91 -5.15 -4.41
C LEU A 123 0.66 -4.48 -4.99
N ILE A 124 0.17 -3.43 -4.35
CA ILE A 124 -1.03 -2.71 -4.76
C ILE A 124 -0.68 -1.25 -5.08
N ASN A 125 -0.96 -0.84 -6.32
CA ASN A 125 -0.86 0.55 -6.72
C ASN A 125 -2.10 1.33 -6.28
N THR A 126 -1.90 2.24 -5.33
CA THR A 126 -2.88 3.20 -4.79
C THR A 126 -2.64 4.64 -5.30
N GLY A 127 -1.64 4.80 -6.17
CA GLY A 127 -1.27 6.04 -6.85
C GLY A 127 -2.05 6.22 -8.15
N TRP A 128 -1.36 6.44 -9.25
CA TRP A 128 -1.93 6.79 -10.55
C TRP A 128 -1.94 5.61 -11.52
N THR A 129 -2.82 5.68 -12.52
CA THR A 129 -2.92 4.72 -13.62
C THR A 129 -3.29 5.44 -14.92
N GLY A 130 -2.93 4.86 -16.06
CA GLY A 130 -3.14 5.46 -17.38
C GLY A 130 -2.16 6.60 -17.72
N GLY A 131 -1.08 6.73 -16.96
CA GLY A 131 -0.06 7.77 -17.11
C GLY A 131 0.37 8.37 -15.77
N PRO A 132 1.38 9.27 -15.79
CA PRO A 132 1.89 9.91 -14.60
C PRO A 132 0.91 10.95 -14.02
N TYR A 133 1.21 11.47 -12.84
CA TYR A 133 0.52 12.62 -12.25
C TYR A 133 0.36 13.76 -13.26
N GLY A 134 -0.82 14.38 -13.31
CA GLY A 134 -1.17 15.42 -14.29
C GLY A 134 -1.70 14.90 -15.64
N ILE A 135 -1.45 13.63 -15.98
CA ILE A 135 -1.95 12.99 -17.22
C ILE A 135 -2.90 11.84 -16.88
N GLY A 136 -2.46 10.91 -16.05
CA GLY A 136 -3.24 9.77 -15.58
C GLY A 136 -4.24 10.15 -14.50
N THR A 137 -4.98 9.15 -14.03
CA THR A 137 -5.95 9.33 -12.94
C THR A 137 -5.55 8.51 -11.73
N ARG A 138 -5.82 9.04 -10.53
CA ARG A 138 -5.59 8.29 -9.29
C ARG A 138 -6.49 7.06 -9.25
N MET A 139 -5.95 5.93 -8.79
CA MET A 139 -6.68 4.68 -8.64
C MET A 139 -7.94 4.92 -7.82
N LYS A 140 -9.10 4.63 -8.41
CA LYS A 140 -10.38 4.82 -7.72
C LYS A 140 -10.43 3.88 -6.52
N LEU A 141 -10.73 4.43 -5.33
CA LEU A 141 -10.77 3.67 -4.08
C LEU A 141 -11.66 2.41 -4.16
N LYS A 142 -12.77 2.47 -4.92
CA LYS A 142 -13.64 1.31 -5.15
C LYS A 142 -12.91 0.11 -5.78
N TYR A 143 -11.96 0.36 -6.67
CA TYR A 143 -11.17 -0.70 -7.32
C TYR A 143 -10.11 -1.25 -6.38
N THR A 144 -9.41 -0.40 -5.63
CA THR A 144 -8.47 -0.85 -4.59
C THR A 144 -9.17 -1.73 -3.56
N ARG A 145 -10.36 -1.33 -3.08
CA ARG A 145 -11.17 -2.13 -2.17
C ARG A 145 -11.56 -3.47 -2.78
N ALA A 146 -12.04 -3.48 -4.02
CA ALA A 146 -12.41 -4.72 -4.72
C ALA A 146 -11.22 -5.68 -4.88
N MET A 147 -10.03 -5.17 -5.25
CA MET A 147 -8.82 -5.98 -5.37
C MET A 147 -8.37 -6.58 -4.03
N ILE A 148 -8.38 -5.78 -2.95
CA ILE A 148 -8.05 -6.27 -1.61
C ILE A 148 -9.05 -7.33 -1.15
N SER A 149 -10.36 -7.07 -1.31
CA SER A 149 -11.41 -8.05 -0.99
C SER A 149 -11.21 -9.35 -1.75
N ALA A 150 -10.97 -9.29 -3.06
CA ALA A 150 -10.78 -10.47 -3.90
C ALA A 150 -9.51 -11.26 -3.55
N ALA A 151 -8.45 -10.58 -3.10
CA ALA A 151 -7.24 -11.25 -2.60
C ALA A 151 -7.46 -11.89 -1.21
N ILE A 152 -8.27 -11.26 -0.35
CA ILE A 152 -8.60 -11.79 0.99
C ILE A 152 -9.52 -13.01 0.92
N ASP A 153 -10.58 -12.95 0.10
CA ASP A 153 -11.56 -14.02 -0.04
C ASP A 153 -11.11 -15.15 -0.98
N GLY A 154 -10.00 -14.95 -1.71
CA GLY A 154 -9.40 -15.93 -2.61
C GLY A 154 -10.01 -15.98 -4.01
N SER A 155 -11.04 -15.16 -4.30
CA SER A 155 -11.65 -15.09 -5.63
C SER A 155 -10.68 -14.62 -6.70
N LEU A 156 -9.71 -13.77 -6.36
CA LEU A 156 -8.66 -13.33 -7.28
C LEU A 156 -7.79 -14.51 -7.73
N GLU A 157 -7.41 -15.38 -6.79
CA GLU A 157 -6.62 -16.56 -7.11
C GLU A 157 -7.44 -17.59 -7.89
N ALA A 158 -8.70 -17.83 -7.47
CA ALA A 158 -9.59 -18.78 -8.13
C ALA A 158 -9.85 -18.41 -9.60
N ALA A 159 -10.02 -17.11 -9.90
CA ALA A 159 -10.25 -16.63 -11.25
C ALA A 159 -9.00 -16.76 -12.16
N ASN A 160 -7.80 -16.64 -11.57
CA ASN A 160 -6.54 -16.48 -12.31
C ASN A 160 -5.56 -17.65 -12.11
N ASN A 161 -6.00 -18.77 -11.54
CA ASN A 161 -5.15 -19.94 -11.33
C ASN A 161 -4.51 -20.40 -12.66
N GLY A 162 -3.17 -20.35 -12.72
CA GLY A 162 -2.39 -20.65 -13.94
C GLY A 162 -2.52 -19.63 -15.08
N LYS A 163 -3.20 -18.50 -14.88
CA LYS A 163 -3.44 -17.46 -15.88
C LYS A 163 -2.72 -16.13 -15.61
N TYR A 164 -1.99 -16.05 -14.49
CA TYR A 164 -1.16 -14.89 -14.22
C TYR A 164 -0.18 -14.66 -15.36
N HIS A 165 -0.16 -13.44 -15.90
CA HIS A 165 0.80 -13.04 -16.91
C HIS A 165 1.90 -12.20 -16.27
N MET A 166 3.10 -12.26 -16.85
CA MET A 166 4.26 -11.54 -16.34
C MET A 166 4.30 -10.15 -16.93
N HIS A 167 4.37 -9.13 -16.08
CA HIS A 167 4.54 -7.76 -16.55
C HIS A 167 5.79 -7.64 -17.43
N SER A 168 5.69 -6.96 -18.57
CA SER A 168 6.75 -6.89 -19.57
C SER A 168 8.06 -6.30 -19.02
N VAL A 169 7.97 -5.28 -18.16
CA VAL A 169 9.11 -4.56 -17.59
C VAL A 169 9.48 -5.12 -16.20
N PHE A 170 8.56 -4.99 -15.24
CA PHE A 170 8.80 -5.31 -13.83
C PHE A 170 8.83 -6.81 -13.51
N LYS A 171 8.42 -7.68 -14.46
CA LYS A 171 8.37 -9.14 -14.28
C LYS A 171 7.60 -9.59 -13.03
N VAL A 172 6.60 -8.83 -12.59
CA VAL A 172 5.67 -9.22 -11.51
C VAL A 172 4.44 -9.94 -12.07
N GLN A 173 3.84 -10.84 -11.29
CA GLN A 173 2.66 -11.60 -11.72
C GLN A 173 1.39 -10.73 -11.64
N GLN A 174 0.67 -10.63 -12.74
CA GLN A 174 -0.58 -9.88 -12.85
C GLN A 174 -1.77 -10.80 -13.14
N PRO A 175 -2.89 -10.62 -12.44
CA PRO A 175 -4.16 -11.24 -12.81
C PRO A 175 -4.54 -10.97 -14.27
#